data_AF-A0A2V9UUE7-F1
#
_entry.id   AF-A0A2V9UUE7-F1
#
_cell.length_a   1.000
_cell.length_b   1.000
_cell.length_c   1.000
_cell.angle_alpha   90.00
_cell.angle_beta   90.00
_cell.angle_gamma   90.00
#
_symmetry.space_group_name_H-M   'P 1'
#
loop_
_entity.id
_entity.type
_entity.pdbx_description
1 polymer ?
#
loop_
_entity_poly.entity_id
_entity_poly.type
_entity_poly.pdbx_seq_one_letter_code
_entity_poly.pdbx_strand_id
1 'polypeptide(L)'
;RSGNKYSEAELDAIIAKKYPTPEAYRKDIPNLLMKLGFPEARARYVAEHIVVDPARGSGHAMGAQMRSEKSHLRTRVEKSGMNYKGFNIAVHEMGHNVEQTFSLNDVDYTLLEGVPNTAFTEALAFVFQGQDMALLGLSSPDATSEAMKTLNDFWATYEIAGVALVDTAVWHWMYEHPEAKPQELRDATLQIAKEIWNRYYAPVFGKKDVVLLAIYSHMIDSFLYLPDYPIGHLIAFQIEEQMKKAGSIGPEFERMAKMGRVTPDLWMENATGKPVSPEALLAATERALKQANQ
;
A
#
# COMPACT_ATOMS: atom_id res chain seq x y z
N ARG A 1 5.40 -15.58 -5.59
CA ARG A 1 4.56 -15.22 -6.75
C ARG A 1 4.86 -16.21 -7.87
N SER A 2 3.96 -17.16 -8.14
CA SER A 2 4.09 -18.11 -9.27
C SER A 2 3.55 -17.44 -10.54
N GLY A 3 4.41 -17.24 -11.55
CA GLY A 3 4.02 -16.61 -12.81
C GLY A 3 5.08 -15.69 -13.44
N ASN A 4 6.14 -15.33 -12.70
CA ASN A 4 7.22 -14.54 -13.30
C ASN A 4 8.11 -15.40 -14.20
N LYS A 5 8.37 -14.90 -15.42
CA LYS A 5 9.30 -15.50 -16.39
C LYS A 5 10.75 -15.57 -15.87
N TYR A 6 11.07 -14.79 -14.84
CA TYR A 6 12.39 -14.69 -14.23
C TYR A 6 12.38 -15.35 -12.85
N SER A 7 13.40 -16.14 -12.57
CA SER A 7 13.70 -16.64 -11.23
C SER A 7 14.21 -15.50 -10.33
N GLU A 8 14.07 -15.68 -9.02
CA GLU A 8 14.56 -14.72 -8.03
C GLU A 8 16.08 -14.51 -8.15
N ALA A 9 16.85 -15.57 -8.40
CA ALA A 9 18.30 -15.48 -8.60
C ALA A 9 18.70 -14.68 -9.86
N GLU A 10 17.92 -14.77 -10.95
CA GLU A 10 18.15 -13.94 -12.14
C GLU A 10 17.87 -12.46 -11.85
N LEU A 11 16.78 -12.17 -11.14
CA LEU A 11 16.44 -10.79 -10.73
C LEU A 11 17.53 -10.23 -9.81
N ASP A 12 17.99 -11.01 -8.84
CA ASP A 12 19.09 -10.63 -7.94
C ASP A 12 20.36 -10.27 -8.72
N ALA A 13 20.74 -11.07 -9.72
CA ALA A 13 21.93 -10.80 -10.53
C ALA A 13 21.79 -9.53 -11.39
N ILE A 14 20.62 -9.31 -12.01
CA ILE A 14 20.33 -8.11 -12.80
C ILE A 14 20.43 -6.86 -11.91
N ILE A 15 19.83 -6.91 -10.73
CA ILE A 15 19.69 -5.77 -9.82
C ILE A 15 21.02 -5.48 -9.13
N ALA A 16 21.77 -6.50 -8.68
CA ALA A 16 23.08 -6.32 -8.07
C ALA A 16 24.07 -5.65 -9.04
N LYS A 17 24.00 -6.02 -10.33
CA LYS A 17 24.80 -5.37 -11.38
C LYS A 17 24.41 -3.92 -11.59
N LYS A 18 23.12 -3.60 -11.52
CA LYS A 18 22.60 -2.23 -11.74
C LYS A 18 22.83 -1.32 -10.53
N TYR A 19 22.65 -1.85 -9.32
CA TYR A 19 22.74 -1.13 -8.05
C TYR A 19 23.70 -1.84 -7.08
N PRO A 20 25.02 -1.79 -7.34
CA PRO A 20 26.01 -2.39 -6.45
C PRO A 20 26.13 -1.63 -5.11
N THR A 21 25.64 -0.40 -5.02
CA THR A 21 25.71 0.44 -3.83
C THR A 21 24.42 1.28 -3.67
N PRO A 22 24.11 1.77 -2.45
CA PRO A 22 23.02 2.73 -2.23
C PRO A 22 23.14 3.98 -3.11
N GLU A 23 24.37 4.47 -3.32
CA GLU A 23 24.66 5.63 -4.16
C GLU A 23 24.37 5.36 -5.64
N ALA A 24 24.57 4.13 -6.13
CA ALA A 24 24.20 3.76 -7.49
C ALA A 24 22.68 3.82 -7.69
N TYR A 25 21.90 3.36 -6.71
CA TYR A 25 20.44 3.48 -6.75
C TYR A 25 20.00 4.95 -6.70
N ARG A 26 20.59 5.74 -5.78
CA ARG A 26 20.32 7.18 -5.65
C ARG A 26 20.50 7.94 -6.96
N LYS A 27 21.61 7.69 -7.67
CA LYS A 27 21.90 8.34 -8.95
C LYS A 27 20.91 7.98 -10.06
N ASP A 28 20.26 6.82 -9.96
CA ASP A 28 19.28 6.36 -10.96
C ASP A 28 17.84 6.82 -10.64
N ILE A 29 17.57 7.37 -9.45
CA ILE A 29 16.22 7.85 -9.06
C ILE A 29 15.60 8.76 -10.13
N PRO A 30 16.28 9.80 -10.67
CA PRO A 30 15.69 10.62 -11.74
C PRO A 30 15.23 9.81 -12.96
N ASN A 31 16.02 8.81 -13.36
CA ASN A 31 15.67 7.92 -14.49
C ASN A 31 14.49 7.02 -14.16
N LEU A 32 14.43 6.46 -12.95
CA LEU A 32 13.28 5.66 -12.50
C LEU A 32 12.00 6.49 -12.49
N LEU A 33 12.05 7.74 -12.00
CA LEU A 33 10.90 8.65 -12.02
C LEU A 33 10.49 9.01 -13.46
N MET A 34 11.44 9.28 -14.36
CA MET A 34 11.10 9.51 -15.77
C MET A 34 10.43 8.31 -16.43
N LYS A 35 10.82 7.07 -16.09
CA LYS A 35 10.13 5.85 -16.55
C LYS A 35 8.69 5.74 -16.03
N LEU A 36 8.39 6.33 -14.87
CA LEU A 36 7.03 6.44 -14.33
C LEU A 36 6.26 7.62 -14.96
N GLY A 37 6.85 8.36 -15.91
CA GLY A 37 6.20 9.43 -16.63
C GLY A 37 6.37 10.82 -16.01
N PHE A 38 7.18 10.98 -14.95
CA PHE A 38 7.51 12.31 -14.45
C PHE A 38 8.31 13.11 -15.48
N PRO A 39 7.96 14.39 -15.74
CA PRO A 39 8.80 15.28 -16.54
C PRO A 39 10.20 15.38 -15.93
N GLU A 40 11.24 15.49 -16.76
CA GLU A 40 12.65 15.49 -16.30
C GLU A 40 12.90 16.50 -15.17
N ALA A 41 12.39 17.72 -15.31
CA ALA A 41 12.55 18.76 -14.29
C ALA A 41 11.92 18.35 -12.94
N ARG A 42 10.77 17.67 -12.96
CA ARG A 42 10.09 17.18 -11.75
C ARG A 42 10.80 15.96 -11.16
N ALA A 43 11.26 15.04 -12.01
CA ALA A 43 12.07 13.90 -11.59
C ALA A 43 13.36 14.34 -10.88
N ARG A 44 14.06 15.36 -11.41
CA ARG A 44 15.26 15.94 -10.78
C ARG A 44 14.92 16.64 -9.47
N TYR A 45 13.88 17.48 -9.47
CA TYR A 45 13.40 18.15 -8.27
C TYR A 45 13.13 17.16 -7.13
N VAL A 46 12.38 16.08 -7.38
CA VAL A 46 12.10 15.07 -6.36
C VAL A 46 13.38 14.36 -5.92
N ALA A 47 14.23 13.94 -6.86
CA ALA A 47 15.47 13.25 -6.54
C ALA A 47 16.44 14.08 -5.67
N GLU A 48 16.44 15.42 -5.83
CA GLU A 48 17.25 16.32 -5.00
C GLU A 48 16.81 16.32 -3.52
N HIS A 49 15.54 16.02 -3.24
CA HIS A 49 14.95 15.92 -1.90
C HIS A 49 15.07 14.51 -1.30
N ILE A 50 15.68 13.56 -2.00
CA ILE A 50 15.83 12.17 -1.53
C ILE A 50 17.31 11.85 -1.28
N VAL A 51 17.57 11.21 -0.14
CA VAL A 51 18.84 10.52 0.15
C VAL A 51 18.57 9.03 0.32
N VAL A 52 19.56 8.18 0.00
CA VAL A 52 19.42 6.72 0.10
C VAL A 52 20.39 6.20 1.16
N ASP A 53 19.84 5.61 2.22
CA ASP A 53 20.62 5.07 3.33
C ASP A 53 20.52 3.54 3.39
N PRO A 54 21.63 2.84 3.68
CA PRO A 54 21.59 1.40 3.89
C PRO A 54 20.85 1.05 5.20
N ALA A 55 19.94 0.08 5.13
CA ALA A 55 19.25 -0.49 6.28
C ALA A 55 19.86 -1.82 6.72
N ARG A 56 19.85 -2.08 8.04
CA ARG A 56 20.20 -3.41 8.61
C ARG A 56 19.04 -4.40 8.50
N GLY A 57 17.80 -3.92 8.65
CA GLY A 57 16.56 -4.66 8.44
C GLY A 57 16.00 -4.49 7.03
N SER A 58 14.68 -4.59 6.86
CA SER A 58 14.02 -4.36 5.55
C SER A 58 14.26 -2.95 5.01
N GLY A 59 14.30 -1.95 5.90
CA GLY A 59 14.26 -0.54 5.51
C GLY A 59 12.90 0.08 5.82
N HIS A 60 12.84 1.41 5.83
CA HIS A 60 11.61 2.19 5.93
C HIS A 60 11.92 3.66 5.60
N ALA A 61 11.04 4.31 4.85
CA ALA A 61 11.13 5.72 4.52
C ALA A 61 11.09 6.57 5.80
N MET A 62 11.91 7.61 5.85
CA MET A 62 11.82 8.64 6.87
C MET A 62 11.61 9.97 6.17
N GLY A 63 10.36 10.42 6.13
CA GLY A 63 9.99 11.70 5.52
C GLY A 63 10.59 12.88 6.26
N ALA A 64 11.00 13.90 5.51
CA ALA A 64 11.42 15.17 6.10
C ALA A 64 10.25 15.82 6.86
N GLN A 65 10.56 16.54 7.94
CA GLN A 65 9.58 17.34 8.70
C GLN A 65 9.81 18.85 8.49
N MET A 66 10.83 19.22 7.73
CA MET A 66 11.17 20.60 7.40
C MET A 66 11.47 20.67 5.91
N ARG A 67 10.96 21.71 5.23
CA ARG A 67 11.14 21.90 3.78
C ARG A 67 12.61 22.04 3.33
N SER A 68 13.50 22.41 4.25
CA SER A 68 14.94 22.48 4.00
C SER A 68 15.66 21.12 4.09
N GLU A 69 15.00 20.10 4.65
CA GLU A 69 15.57 18.78 4.87
C GLU A 69 15.17 17.80 3.78
N LYS A 70 15.90 16.68 3.72
CA LYS A 70 15.68 15.62 2.73
C LYS A 70 14.96 14.44 3.36
N SER A 71 14.14 13.77 2.57
CA SER A 71 13.55 12.48 2.93
C SER A 71 14.57 11.36 2.74
N HIS A 72 14.59 10.42 3.66
CA HIS A 72 15.52 9.31 3.67
C HIS A 72 14.84 8.03 3.18
N LEU A 73 15.27 7.54 2.03
CA LEU A 73 14.93 6.24 1.49
C LEU A 73 15.84 5.21 2.12
N ARG A 74 15.32 4.33 2.97
CA ARG A 74 16.13 3.30 3.62
C ARG A 74 15.80 1.95 3.04
N THR A 75 16.79 1.26 2.51
CA THR A 75 16.63 -0.09 1.97
C THR A 75 17.88 -0.93 2.23
N ARG A 76 17.72 -2.25 2.23
CA ARG A 76 18.85 -3.17 2.39
C ARG A 76 19.63 -3.29 1.09
N VAL A 77 20.92 -2.97 1.17
CA VAL A 77 21.91 -3.23 0.10
C VAL A 77 23.01 -4.09 0.70
N GLU A 78 23.23 -5.27 0.13
CA GLU A 78 24.23 -6.22 0.62
C GLU A 78 25.62 -5.90 0.07
N LYS A 79 26.65 -6.58 0.58
CA LYS A 79 28.04 -6.40 0.10
C LYS A 79 28.20 -6.72 -1.39
N SER A 80 27.40 -7.63 -1.90
CA SER A 80 27.36 -8.02 -3.32
C SER A 80 26.45 -7.12 -4.17
N GLY A 81 25.79 -6.12 -3.57
CA GLY A 81 24.81 -5.26 -4.22
C GLY A 81 23.39 -5.47 -3.71
N MET A 82 22.45 -4.74 -4.29
CA MET A 82 21.03 -4.85 -3.98
C MET A 82 20.44 -6.11 -4.63
N ASN A 83 19.65 -6.89 -3.89
CA ASN A 83 18.91 -8.03 -4.42
C ASN A 83 17.47 -7.62 -4.79
N TYR A 84 16.69 -8.52 -5.37
CA TYR A 84 15.33 -8.24 -5.82
C TYR A 84 14.42 -7.78 -4.70
N LYS A 85 14.46 -8.43 -3.53
CA LYS A 85 13.69 -8.00 -2.37
C LYS A 85 14.05 -6.58 -1.94
N GLY A 86 15.35 -6.26 -1.87
CA GLY A 86 15.85 -4.92 -1.53
C GLY A 86 15.42 -3.86 -2.54
N PHE A 87 15.41 -4.21 -3.83
CA PHE A 87 14.94 -3.30 -4.88
C PHE A 87 13.43 -3.09 -4.84
N ASN A 88 12.64 -4.15 -4.67
CA ASN A 88 11.19 -4.05 -4.55
C ASN A 88 10.80 -3.16 -3.35
N ILE A 89 11.49 -3.32 -2.21
CA ILE A 89 11.35 -2.41 -1.06
C ILE A 89 11.80 -1.00 -1.43
N ALA A 90 12.98 -0.82 -2.04
CA ALA A 90 13.49 0.50 -2.41
C ALA A 90 12.52 1.30 -3.30
N VAL A 91 11.86 0.62 -4.25
CA VAL A 91 10.83 1.21 -5.12
C VAL A 91 9.59 1.64 -4.31
N HIS A 92 9.15 0.83 -3.35
CA HIS A 92 8.08 1.19 -2.42
C HIS A 92 8.46 2.42 -1.58
N GLU A 93 9.63 2.40 -0.94
CA GLU A 93 10.13 3.53 -0.14
C GLU A 93 10.34 4.80 -0.97
N MET A 94 10.73 4.67 -2.24
CA MET A 94 10.79 5.78 -3.17
C MET A 94 9.41 6.41 -3.38
N GLY A 95 8.35 5.60 -3.47
CA GLY A 95 6.98 6.10 -3.56
C GLY A 95 6.58 6.93 -2.34
N HIS A 96 6.91 6.48 -1.12
CA HIS A 96 6.74 7.30 0.09
C HIS A 96 7.50 8.62 0.00
N ASN A 97 8.78 8.60 -0.38
CA ASN A 97 9.56 9.82 -0.41
C ASN A 97 9.11 10.79 -1.51
N VAL A 98 8.60 10.30 -2.64
CA VAL A 98 8.00 11.13 -3.68
C VAL A 98 6.73 11.80 -3.15
N GLU A 99 5.85 11.03 -2.50
CA GLU A 99 4.66 11.56 -1.83
C GLU A 99 5.04 12.64 -0.82
N GLN A 100 5.91 12.30 0.14
CA GLN A 100 6.36 13.20 1.20
C GLN A 100 7.08 14.45 0.66
N THR A 101 7.74 14.36 -0.50
CA THR A 101 8.35 15.53 -1.13
C THR A 101 7.26 16.49 -1.61
N PHE A 102 6.25 15.99 -2.32
CA PHE A 102 5.18 16.83 -2.84
C PHE A 102 4.25 17.32 -1.73
N SER A 103 3.86 16.46 -0.80
CA SER A 103 2.90 16.79 0.24
C SER A 103 3.47 17.75 1.30
N LEU A 104 4.81 17.83 1.44
CA LEU A 104 5.49 18.81 2.29
C LEU A 104 5.78 20.14 1.58
N ASN A 105 6.30 20.08 0.35
CA ASN A 105 6.86 21.25 -0.31
C ASN A 105 5.88 21.97 -1.24
N ASP A 106 4.93 21.22 -1.80
CA ASP A 106 4.11 21.69 -2.91
C ASP A 106 2.62 21.80 -2.59
N VAL A 107 2.22 21.53 -1.35
CA VAL A 107 0.89 21.89 -0.83
C VAL A 107 0.88 23.39 -0.49
N ASP A 108 -0.12 24.10 -1.02
CA ASP A 108 -0.22 25.57 -0.93
C ASP A 108 -0.30 26.08 0.52
N TYR A 109 -0.95 25.32 1.41
CA TYR A 109 -1.17 25.68 2.80
C TYR A 109 -0.35 24.79 3.72
N THR A 110 0.60 25.37 4.47
CA THR A 110 1.44 24.63 5.42
C THR A 110 0.63 23.82 6.44
N LEU A 111 -0.53 24.33 6.88
CA LEU A 111 -1.39 23.60 7.83
C LEU A 111 -2.09 22.37 7.23
N LEU A 112 -2.07 22.23 5.90
CA LEU A 112 -2.59 21.08 5.16
C LEU A 112 -1.46 20.22 4.61
N GLU A 113 -0.21 20.38 5.04
CA GLU A 113 0.88 19.52 4.56
C GLU A 113 0.61 18.04 4.87
N GLY A 114 1.01 17.16 3.95
CA GLY A 114 0.77 15.72 4.01
C GLY A 114 -0.47 15.25 3.24
N VAL A 115 -0.77 13.96 3.40
CA VAL A 115 -1.98 13.29 2.93
C VAL A 115 -2.85 12.87 4.12
N PRO A 116 -4.14 12.50 3.95
CA PRO A 116 -5.09 12.36 5.05
C PRO A 116 -4.61 11.49 6.21
N ASN A 117 -4.01 10.34 5.92
CA ASN A 117 -3.40 9.44 6.91
C ASN A 117 -2.41 8.46 6.23
N THR A 118 -1.80 7.59 7.03
CA THR A 118 -0.81 6.59 6.58
C THR A 118 -1.34 5.68 5.47
N ALA A 119 -2.63 5.34 5.44
CA ALA A 119 -3.17 4.48 4.39
C ALA A 119 -3.05 5.10 2.99
N PHE A 120 -3.12 6.43 2.88
CA PHE A 120 -2.89 7.14 1.62
C PHE A 120 -1.41 7.13 1.22
N THR A 121 -0.51 7.34 2.20
CA THR A 121 0.95 7.26 1.97
C THR A 121 1.37 5.85 1.51
N GLU A 122 0.82 4.80 2.11
CA GLU A 122 1.02 3.40 1.69
C GLU A 122 0.43 3.11 0.31
N ALA A 123 -0.81 3.52 0.07
CA ALA A 123 -1.47 3.34 -1.21
C ALA A 123 -0.67 3.95 -2.38
N LEU A 124 -0.16 5.16 -2.18
CA LEU A 124 0.72 5.83 -3.15
C LEU A 124 2.06 5.06 -3.32
N ALA A 125 2.66 4.56 -2.25
CA ALA A 125 3.87 3.73 -2.35
C ALA A 125 3.64 2.41 -3.10
N PHE A 126 2.48 1.77 -2.93
CA PHE A 126 2.12 0.55 -3.66
C PHE A 126 1.99 0.76 -5.17
N VAL A 127 1.57 1.95 -5.62
CA VAL A 127 1.58 2.29 -7.06
C VAL A 127 2.99 2.13 -7.63
N PHE A 128 4.01 2.59 -6.90
CA PHE A 128 5.41 2.46 -7.32
C PHE A 128 5.86 1.00 -7.25
N GLN A 129 5.60 0.32 -6.13
CA GLN A 129 6.01 -1.07 -5.93
C GLN A 129 5.45 -2.01 -7.01
N GLY A 130 4.24 -1.74 -7.51
CA GLY A 130 3.63 -2.46 -8.63
C GLY A 130 4.33 -2.29 -9.98
N GLN A 131 5.23 -1.32 -10.11
CA GLN A 131 6.00 -1.04 -11.34
C GLN A 131 7.43 -1.58 -11.29
N ASP A 132 7.81 -2.36 -10.28
CA ASP A 132 9.16 -2.86 -10.08
C ASP A 132 9.76 -3.54 -11.32
N MET A 133 9.01 -4.42 -12.00
CA MET A 133 9.45 -5.08 -13.22
C MET A 133 9.61 -4.12 -14.40
N ALA A 134 8.64 -3.22 -14.60
CA ALA A 134 8.68 -2.22 -15.66
C ALA A 134 9.88 -1.26 -15.49
N LEU A 135 10.19 -0.89 -14.24
CA LEU A 135 11.36 -0.07 -13.89
C LEU A 135 12.70 -0.75 -14.22
N LEU A 136 12.74 -2.08 -14.16
CA LEU A 136 13.87 -2.90 -14.62
C LEU A 136 13.91 -3.07 -16.14
N GLY A 137 12.88 -2.63 -16.87
CA GLY A 137 12.74 -2.85 -18.31
C GLY A 137 12.34 -4.30 -18.65
N LEU A 138 11.78 -5.02 -17.68
CA LEU A 138 11.27 -6.38 -17.85
C LEU A 138 9.77 -6.33 -18.20
N SER A 139 9.27 -7.39 -18.82
CA SER A 139 7.87 -7.47 -19.24
C SER A 139 6.92 -7.39 -18.04
N SER A 140 5.88 -6.58 -18.17
CA SER A 140 4.75 -6.55 -17.24
C SER A 140 4.00 -7.89 -17.19
N PRO A 141 3.23 -8.16 -16.13
CA PRO A 141 2.40 -9.36 -16.02
C PRO A 141 1.43 -9.49 -17.20
N ASP A 142 1.11 -10.72 -17.60
CA ASP A 142 0.05 -10.97 -18.58
C ASP A 142 -1.36 -10.77 -17.98
N ALA A 143 -2.38 -10.74 -18.85
CA ALA A 143 -3.76 -10.49 -18.43
C ALA A 143 -4.27 -11.51 -17.39
N THR A 144 -3.82 -12.76 -17.48
CA THR A 144 -4.17 -13.81 -16.50
C THR A 144 -3.54 -13.52 -15.14
N SER A 145 -2.27 -13.13 -15.13
CA SER A 145 -1.56 -12.75 -13.90
C SER A 145 -2.17 -11.51 -13.25
N GLU A 146 -2.60 -10.53 -14.05
CA GLU A 146 -3.32 -9.35 -13.55
C GLU A 146 -4.69 -9.74 -12.95
N ALA A 147 -5.47 -10.58 -13.63
CA ALA A 147 -6.74 -11.09 -13.11
C ALA A 147 -6.53 -11.84 -11.78
N MET A 148 -5.53 -12.72 -11.69
CA MET A 148 -5.21 -13.44 -10.45
C MET A 148 -4.76 -12.52 -9.33
N LYS A 149 -4.02 -11.44 -9.63
CA LYS A 149 -3.68 -10.40 -8.64
C LYS A 149 -4.96 -9.75 -8.11
N THR A 150 -5.87 -9.31 -8.99
CA THR A 150 -7.13 -8.69 -8.55
C THR A 150 -7.97 -9.62 -7.68
N LEU A 151 -8.07 -10.90 -8.03
CA LEU A 151 -8.78 -11.89 -7.20
C LEU A 151 -8.11 -12.06 -5.83
N ASN A 152 -6.78 -12.09 -5.78
CA ASN A 152 -6.04 -12.13 -4.53
C ASN A 152 -6.29 -10.88 -3.67
N ASP A 153 -6.25 -9.69 -4.28
CA ASP A 153 -6.51 -8.42 -3.60
C ASP A 153 -7.94 -8.39 -3.02
N PHE A 154 -8.92 -8.92 -3.78
CA PHE A 154 -10.29 -9.09 -3.28
C PHE A 154 -10.35 -10.01 -2.06
N TRP A 155 -9.77 -11.21 -2.13
CA TRP A 155 -9.84 -12.17 -1.03
C TRP A 155 -9.09 -11.69 0.22
N ALA A 156 -7.93 -11.06 0.05
CA ALA A 156 -7.16 -10.48 1.16
C ALA A 156 -7.95 -9.34 1.84
N THR A 157 -8.59 -8.48 1.04
CA THR A 157 -9.46 -7.40 1.56
C THR A 157 -10.70 -7.96 2.24
N TYR A 158 -11.34 -8.97 1.63
CA TYR A 158 -12.52 -9.61 2.18
C TYR A 158 -12.21 -10.30 3.50
N GLU A 159 -11.08 -10.98 3.64
CA GLU A 159 -10.65 -11.59 4.91
C GLU A 159 -10.48 -10.53 6.01
N ILE A 160 -9.61 -9.54 5.77
CA ILE A 160 -9.24 -8.57 6.81
C ILE A 160 -10.38 -7.62 7.18
N ALA A 161 -11.36 -7.41 6.29
CA ALA A 161 -12.57 -6.66 6.59
C ALA A 161 -13.40 -7.30 7.72
N GLY A 162 -13.50 -8.63 7.78
CA GLY A 162 -14.21 -9.31 8.86
C GLY A 162 -13.48 -9.17 10.19
N VAL A 163 -12.16 -9.26 10.17
CA VAL A 163 -11.32 -9.03 11.33
C VAL A 163 -11.49 -7.60 11.86
N ALA A 164 -11.51 -6.60 10.98
CA ALA A 164 -11.78 -5.21 11.32
C ALA A 164 -13.16 -4.99 11.96
N LEU A 165 -14.18 -5.69 11.48
CA LEU A 165 -15.51 -5.66 12.10
C LEU A 165 -15.48 -6.26 13.52
N VAL A 166 -14.71 -7.34 13.74
CA VAL A 166 -14.55 -7.92 15.08
C VAL A 166 -13.83 -6.93 16.00
N ASP A 167 -12.75 -6.30 15.55
CA ASP A 167 -12.00 -5.27 16.29
C ASP A 167 -12.93 -4.15 16.74
N THR A 168 -13.64 -3.53 15.80
CA THR A 168 -14.58 -2.43 16.07
C THR A 168 -15.66 -2.84 17.08
N ALA A 169 -16.25 -4.03 16.91
CA ALA A 169 -17.30 -4.52 17.79
C ALA A 169 -16.77 -4.87 19.20
N VAL A 170 -15.56 -5.40 19.31
CA VAL A 170 -14.91 -5.66 20.61
C VAL A 170 -14.64 -4.35 21.36
N TRP A 171 -14.18 -3.30 20.67
CA TRP A 171 -14.02 -1.98 21.30
C TRP A 171 -15.34 -1.40 21.79
N HIS A 172 -16.41 -1.47 20.99
CA HIS A 172 -17.75 -1.06 21.45
C HIS A 172 -18.18 -1.85 22.69
N TRP A 173 -17.99 -3.17 22.69
CA TRP A 173 -18.31 -4.00 23.84
C TRP A 173 -17.51 -3.60 25.08
N MET A 174 -16.21 -3.33 24.95
CA MET A 174 -15.37 -2.87 26.07
C MET A 174 -15.81 -1.52 26.62
N TYR A 175 -16.24 -0.57 25.76
CA TYR A 175 -16.79 0.71 26.21
C TYR A 175 -18.10 0.55 27.00
N GLU A 176 -18.92 -0.42 26.64
CA GLU A 176 -20.16 -0.76 27.35
C GLU A 176 -19.89 -1.54 28.65
N HIS A 177 -18.73 -2.18 28.77
CA HIS A 177 -18.34 -3.03 29.90
C HIS A 177 -16.99 -2.60 30.50
N PRO A 178 -16.87 -1.39 31.07
CA PRO A 178 -15.60 -0.83 31.52
C PRO A 178 -14.92 -1.63 32.65
N GLU A 179 -15.69 -2.44 33.39
CA GLU A 179 -15.20 -3.26 34.50
C GLU A 179 -14.98 -4.73 34.11
N ALA A 180 -15.03 -5.05 32.81
CA ALA A 180 -14.88 -6.42 32.31
C ALA A 180 -13.52 -7.03 32.69
N LYS A 181 -13.55 -8.30 33.09
CA LYS A 181 -12.36 -9.11 33.36
C LYS A 181 -11.82 -9.71 32.06
N PRO A 182 -10.53 -10.09 32.02
CA PRO A 182 -9.92 -10.67 30.82
C PRO A 182 -10.67 -11.89 30.24
N GLN A 183 -11.25 -12.74 31.10
CA GLN A 183 -12.04 -13.89 30.66
C GLN A 183 -13.35 -13.46 29.98
N GLU A 184 -14.02 -12.42 30.49
CA GLU A 184 -15.26 -11.89 29.92
C GLU A 184 -14.99 -11.26 28.56
N LEU A 185 -13.88 -10.50 28.44
CA LEU A 185 -13.42 -9.96 27.17
C LEU A 185 -13.11 -11.07 26.15
N ARG A 186 -12.36 -12.10 26.55
CA ARG A 186 -12.07 -13.24 25.67
C ARG A 186 -13.35 -13.88 25.14
N ASP A 187 -14.31 -14.15 26.02
CA ASP A 187 -15.54 -14.85 25.65
C ASP A 187 -16.44 -13.96 24.78
N ALA A 188 -16.49 -12.64 25.05
CA ALA A 188 -17.15 -11.66 24.19
C ALA A 188 -16.51 -11.59 22.80
N THR A 189 -15.19 -11.52 22.70
CA THR A 189 -14.46 -11.52 21.41
C THR A 189 -14.77 -12.77 20.58
N LEU A 190 -14.77 -13.95 21.21
CA LEU A 190 -15.12 -15.20 20.51
C LEU A 190 -16.58 -15.23 20.06
N GLN A 191 -17.49 -14.66 20.85
CA GLN A 191 -18.89 -14.55 20.48
C GLN A 191 -19.11 -13.59 19.31
N ILE A 192 -18.53 -12.39 19.38
CA ILE A 192 -18.57 -11.37 18.31
C ILE A 192 -18.00 -11.94 17.01
N ALA A 193 -16.87 -12.65 17.06
CA ALA A 193 -16.28 -13.28 15.89
C ALA A 193 -17.20 -14.32 15.23
N LYS A 194 -17.91 -15.14 16.02
CA LYS A 194 -18.91 -16.10 15.49
C LYS A 194 -20.07 -15.37 14.83
N GLU A 195 -20.57 -14.30 15.44
CA GLU A 195 -21.71 -13.54 14.92
C GLU A 195 -21.37 -12.87 13.59
N ILE A 196 -20.21 -12.22 13.50
CA ILE A 196 -19.71 -11.62 12.26
C ILE A 196 -19.45 -12.68 11.20
N TRP A 197 -18.83 -13.81 11.56
CA TRP A 197 -18.64 -14.93 10.66
C TRP A 197 -19.97 -15.45 10.12
N ASN A 198 -20.94 -15.70 11.00
CA ASN A 198 -22.25 -16.22 10.62
C ASN A 198 -23.01 -15.27 9.70
N ARG A 199 -22.84 -13.96 9.89
CA ARG A 199 -23.49 -12.92 9.09
C ARG A 199 -22.87 -12.77 7.69
N TYR A 200 -21.54 -12.73 7.60
CA TYR A 200 -20.87 -12.35 6.35
C TYR A 200 -20.13 -13.53 5.67
N TYR A 201 -19.57 -14.46 6.43
CA TYR A 201 -18.69 -15.52 5.89
C TYR A 201 -19.42 -16.85 5.71
N ALA A 202 -20.30 -17.24 6.62
CA ALA A 202 -21.03 -18.50 6.52
C ALA A 202 -21.85 -18.65 5.23
N PRO A 203 -22.51 -17.60 4.67
CA PRO A 203 -23.19 -17.71 3.38
C PRO A 203 -22.25 -18.03 2.20
N VAL A 204 -20.97 -17.64 2.30
CA VAL A 204 -19.95 -17.86 1.27
C VAL A 204 -19.25 -19.21 1.45
N PHE A 205 -18.87 -19.54 2.68
CA PHE A 205 -18.04 -20.72 2.99
C PHE A 205 -18.84 -21.96 3.43
N GLY A 206 -20.16 -21.84 3.65
CA GLY A 206 -21.04 -22.96 4.02
C GLY A 206 -20.80 -23.53 5.42
N LYS A 207 -20.07 -22.84 6.29
CA LYS A 207 -19.76 -23.26 7.66
C LYS A 207 -20.15 -22.18 8.66
N LYS A 208 -20.84 -22.56 9.75
CA LYS A 208 -21.24 -21.65 10.83
C LYS A 208 -20.33 -21.80 12.06
N ASP A 209 -20.43 -20.82 12.95
CA ASP A 209 -19.84 -20.79 14.29
C ASP A 209 -18.31 -20.90 14.31
N VAL A 210 -17.66 -20.31 13.31
CA VAL A 210 -16.20 -20.25 13.19
C VAL A 210 -15.68 -18.97 13.86
N VAL A 211 -14.61 -19.10 14.64
CA VAL A 211 -13.99 -18.00 15.42
C VAL A 211 -12.71 -17.45 14.79
N LEU A 212 -12.42 -17.81 13.54
CA LEU A 212 -11.13 -17.51 12.89
C LEU A 212 -10.82 -16.01 12.85
N LEU A 213 -11.84 -15.15 12.75
CA LEU A 213 -11.68 -13.70 12.71
C LEU A 213 -11.11 -13.11 14.01
N ALA A 214 -11.12 -13.84 15.13
CA ALA A 214 -10.54 -13.42 16.41
C ALA A 214 -9.04 -13.76 16.56
N ILE A 215 -8.36 -14.20 15.50
CA ILE A 215 -6.97 -14.68 15.58
C ILE A 215 -5.94 -13.54 15.82
N TYR A 216 -6.30 -12.29 15.52
CA TYR A 216 -5.39 -11.15 15.58
C TYR A 216 -5.35 -10.50 16.97
N SER A 217 -4.40 -10.92 17.80
CA SER A 217 -4.22 -10.37 19.16
C SER A 217 -3.96 -8.86 19.21
N HIS A 218 -3.43 -8.27 18.13
CA HIS A 218 -3.15 -6.83 18.04
C HIS A 218 -4.42 -5.97 18.20
N MET A 219 -5.62 -6.51 18.00
CA MET A 219 -6.88 -5.78 18.25
C MET A 219 -7.07 -5.36 19.72
N ILE A 220 -6.40 -6.05 20.65
CA ILE A 220 -6.45 -5.74 22.09
C ILE A 220 -5.30 -4.81 22.50
N ASP A 221 -4.12 -4.99 21.91
CA ASP A 221 -2.92 -4.20 22.23
C ASP A 221 -2.92 -2.81 21.52
N SER A 222 -3.49 -2.73 20.31
CA SER A 222 -3.52 -1.55 19.47
C SER A 222 -4.95 -1.10 19.20
N PHE A 223 -5.27 0.13 19.63
CA PHE A 223 -6.62 0.69 19.53
C PHE A 223 -7.07 0.88 18.07
N LEU A 224 -8.19 0.26 17.69
CA LEU A 224 -8.83 0.35 16.36
C LEU A 224 -7.83 0.23 15.19
N TYR A 225 -6.88 -0.69 15.32
CA TYR A 225 -5.79 -0.84 14.37
C TYR A 225 -6.17 -1.65 13.12
N LEU A 226 -6.98 -2.71 13.28
CA LEU A 226 -7.31 -3.60 12.18
C LEU A 226 -8.28 -2.98 11.15
N PRO A 227 -9.19 -2.06 11.50
CA PRO A 227 -10.00 -1.29 10.55
C PRO A 227 -9.21 -0.51 9.49
N ASP A 228 -7.97 -0.12 9.77
CA ASP A 228 -7.16 0.64 8.81
C ASP A 228 -6.74 -0.22 7.60
N TYR A 229 -6.62 -1.54 7.75
CA TYR A 229 -6.19 -2.45 6.69
C TYR A 229 -7.18 -2.56 5.52
N PRO A 230 -8.46 -2.95 5.72
CA PRO A 230 -9.40 -3.04 4.61
C PRO A 230 -9.62 -1.67 3.97
N ILE A 231 -9.66 -0.59 4.75
CA ILE A 231 -9.79 0.78 4.22
C ILE A 231 -8.57 1.12 3.35
N GLY A 232 -7.36 0.81 3.81
CA GLY A 232 -6.13 0.99 3.05
C GLY A 232 -6.11 0.18 1.76
N HIS A 233 -6.58 -1.07 1.77
CA HIS A 233 -6.72 -1.87 0.55
C HIS A 233 -7.68 -1.22 -0.45
N LEU A 234 -8.83 -0.71 0.01
CA LEU A 234 -9.80 -0.04 -0.87
C LEU A 234 -9.23 1.25 -1.49
N ILE A 235 -8.58 2.08 -0.67
CA ILE A 235 -7.90 3.30 -1.12
C ILE A 235 -6.82 2.96 -2.16
N ALA A 236 -5.95 2.00 -1.85
CA ALA A 236 -4.89 1.55 -2.75
C ALA A 236 -5.44 1.07 -4.09
N PHE A 237 -6.50 0.25 -4.07
CA PHE A 237 -7.08 -0.27 -5.30
C PHE A 237 -7.76 0.83 -6.14
N GLN A 238 -8.48 1.76 -5.50
CA GLN A 238 -9.10 2.90 -6.19
C GLN A 238 -8.04 3.82 -6.82
N ILE A 239 -6.93 4.08 -6.12
CA ILE A 239 -5.81 4.86 -6.66
C ILE A 239 -5.14 4.11 -7.82
N GLU A 240 -4.89 2.80 -7.69
CA GLU A 240 -4.30 1.99 -8.76
C GLU A 240 -5.15 2.03 -10.04
N GLU A 241 -6.46 1.86 -9.95
CA GLU A 241 -7.38 1.96 -11.09
C GLU A 241 -7.37 3.36 -11.71
N GLN A 242 -7.29 4.41 -10.89
CA GLN A 242 -7.20 5.78 -11.39
C GLN A 242 -5.87 6.03 -12.11
N MET A 243 -4.74 5.49 -11.62
CA MET A 243 -3.45 5.58 -12.29
C MET A 243 -3.48 4.88 -13.66
N LYS A 244 -4.09 3.70 -13.74
CA LYS A 244 -4.30 2.97 -15.00
C LYS A 244 -5.15 3.79 -15.98
N LYS A 245 -6.23 4.39 -15.50
CA LYS A 245 -7.12 5.26 -16.30
C LYS A 245 -6.40 6.51 -16.82
N ALA A 246 -5.56 7.14 -15.99
CA ALA A 246 -4.80 8.33 -16.37
C ALA A 246 -3.71 8.01 -17.41
N GLY A 247 -3.16 6.79 -17.40
CA GLY A 247 -2.16 6.32 -18.37
C GLY A 247 -0.75 6.86 -18.15
N SER A 248 -0.55 7.79 -17.22
CA SER A 248 0.76 8.31 -16.81
C SER A 248 0.80 8.48 -15.30
N ILE A 249 1.69 7.73 -14.63
CA ILE A 249 1.76 7.70 -13.16
C ILE A 249 2.27 9.03 -12.62
N GLY A 250 3.35 9.59 -13.19
CA GLY A 250 4.02 10.76 -12.62
C GLY A 250 3.12 12.00 -12.44
N PRO A 251 2.50 12.53 -13.50
CA PRO A 251 1.62 13.69 -13.40
C PRO A 251 0.41 13.45 -12.49
N GLU A 252 -0.18 12.24 -12.55
CA GLU A 252 -1.36 11.91 -11.75
C GLU A 252 -1.03 11.75 -10.27
N PHE A 253 0.12 11.13 -9.97
CA PHE A 253 0.65 11.02 -8.62
C PHE A 253 0.95 12.38 -8.01
N GLU A 254 1.64 13.25 -8.74
CA GLU A 254 1.92 14.62 -8.28
C GLU A 254 0.62 15.37 -8.00
N ARG A 255 -0.38 15.28 -8.89
CA ARG A 255 -1.69 15.93 -8.70
C ARG A 255 -2.37 15.48 -7.40
N MET A 256 -2.38 14.17 -7.13
CA MET A 256 -2.99 13.61 -5.93
C MET A 256 -2.22 14.00 -4.65
N ALA A 257 -0.89 13.85 -4.65
CA ALA A 257 -0.05 14.08 -3.47
C ALA A 257 -0.03 15.55 -3.02
N LYS A 258 -0.36 16.49 -3.91
CA LYS A 258 -0.38 17.94 -3.62
C LYS A 258 -1.73 18.47 -3.12
N MET A 259 -2.75 17.63 -2.97
CA MET A 259 -4.07 18.05 -2.49
C MET A 259 -4.02 18.53 -1.02
N GLY A 260 -3.12 17.98 -0.22
CA GLY A 260 -3.01 18.26 1.20
C GLY A 260 -3.86 17.35 2.09
N ARG A 261 -3.64 17.46 3.40
CA ARG A 261 -4.24 16.66 4.46
C ARG A 261 -5.67 17.11 4.78
N VAL A 262 -6.57 16.76 3.87
CA VAL A 262 -8.03 16.91 4.04
C VAL A 262 -8.67 15.60 4.51
N THR A 263 -10.01 15.56 4.63
CA THR A 263 -10.70 14.32 5.00
C THR A 263 -10.52 13.24 3.91
N PRO A 264 -10.49 11.94 4.27
CA PRO A 264 -10.26 10.85 3.31
C PRO A 264 -11.18 10.89 2.09
N ASP A 265 -12.49 11.10 2.28
CA ASP A 265 -13.44 11.14 1.17
C ASP A 265 -13.23 12.35 0.27
N LEU A 266 -12.99 13.54 0.83
CA LEU A 266 -12.72 14.73 0.02
C LEU A 266 -11.44 14.57 -0.80
N TRP A 267 -10.41 13.95 -0.22
CA TRP A 267 -9.18 13.64 -0.94
C TRP A 267 -9.44 12.63 -2.06
N MET A 268 -10.18 11.54 -1.79
CA MET A 268 -10.51 10.51 -2.79
C MET A 268 -11.42 11.03 -3.90
N GLU A 269 -12.35 11.93 -3.59
CA GLU A 269 -13.19 12.59 -4.58
C GLU A 269 -12.35 13.45 -5.53
N ASN A 270 -11.36 14.17 -5.02
CA ASN A 270 -10.39 14.87 -5.86
C ASN A 270 -9.52 13.91 -6.67
N ALA A 271 -9.03 12.85 -6.05
CA ALA A 271 -8.10 11.91 -6.67
C ALA A 271 -8.78 11.04 -7.74
N THR A 272 -9.93 10.46 -7.43
CA THR A 272 -10.57 9.40 -8.23
C THR A 272 -11.97 9.75 -8.74
N GLY A 273 -12.53 10.89 -8.30
CA GLY A 273 -13.90 11.31 -8.62
C GLY A 273 -14.98 10.67 -7.73
N LYS A 274 -14.60 9.90 -6.71
CA LYS A 274 -15.51 9.21 -5.77
C LYS A 274 -14.92 9.16 -4.35
N PRO A 275 -15.74 9.05 -3.30
CA PRO A 275 -15.25 8.81 -1.94
C PRO A 275 -14.57 7.44 -1.80
N VAL A 276 -14.05 7.12 -0.62
CA VAL A 276 -13.54 5.77 -0.32
C VAL A 276 -14.67 4.77 -0.48
N SER A 277 -14.46 3.73 -1.30
CA SER A 277 -15.56 2.91 -1.79
C SER A 277 -15.07 1.53 -2.32
N PRO A 278 -15.79 0.42 -2.05
CA PRO A 278 -15.40 -0.91 -2.54
C PRO A 278 -15.61 -1.13 -4.05
N GLU A 279 -16.31 -0.22 -4.73
CA GLU A 279 -16.85 -0.40 -6.07
C GLU A 279 -15.77 -0.64 -7.11
N ALA A 280 -14.59 0.00 -6.98
CA ALA A 280 -13.48 -0.22 -7.89
C ALA A 280 -12.97 -1.66 -7.82
N LEU A 281 -12.74 -2.16 -6.60
CA LEU A 281 -12.29 -3.53 -6.36
C LEU A 281 -13.35 -4.55 -6.79
N LEU A 282 -14.63 -4.32 -6.46
CA LEU A 282 -15.73 -5.22 -6.85
C LEU A 282 -15.88 -5.29 -8.38
N ALA A 283 -15.87 -4.15 -9.07
CA ALA A 283 -15.98 -4.13 -10.52
C ALA A 283 -14.78 -4.79 -11.20
N ALA A 284 -13.56 -4.60 -10.68
CA ALA A 284 -12.37 -5.26 -11.20
C ALA A 284 -12.41 -6.78 -10.94
N THR A 285 -12.89 -7.21 -9.77
CA THR A 285 -13.08 -8.62 -9.42
C THR A 285 -14.04 -9.31 -10.38
N GLU A 286 -15.17 -8.67 -10.73
CA GLU A 286 -16.11 -9.23 -11.70
C GLU A 286 -15.46 -9.42 -13.08
N ARG A 287 -14.65 -8.47 -13.54
CA ARG A 287 -13.89 -8.60 -14.79
C ARG A 287 -12.86 -9.72 -14.70
N ALA A 288 -12.12 -9.81 -13.59
CA ALA A 288 -11.10 -10.82 -13.36
C ALA A 288 -11.68 -12.24 -13.33
N LEU A 289 -12.85 -12.44 -12.73
CA LEU A 289 -13.56 -13.73 -12.74
C LEU A 289 -13.94 -14.17 -14.16
N LYS A 290 -14.37 -13.24 -15.02
CA LYS A 290 -14.69 -13.55 -16.43
C LYS A 290 -13.43 -13.97 -17.21
N GLN A 291 -12.27 -13.37 -16.90
CA GLN A 291 -10.99 -13.69 -17.51
C GLN A 291 -10.41 -15.02 -17.02
N ALA A 292 -10.52 -15.33 -15.73
CA ALA A 292 -9.98 -16.55 -15.13
C ALA A 292 -10.77 -17.82 -15.50
N ASN A 293 -12.03 -17.66 -15.92
CA ASN A 293 -12.89 -18.76 -16.37
C ASN A 293 -12.84 -19.02 -17.89
N GLN A 294 -12.03 -18.27 -18.63
CA GLN A 294 -11.75 -18.49 -20.06
C GLN A 294 -10.51 -19.36 -20.23
#